data_AF-A0A832NGL2-F1
#
_entry.id   AF-A0A832NGL2-F1
#
_cell.length_a   1.000
_cell.length_b   1.000
_cell.length_c   1.000
_cell.angle_alpha   90.00
_cell.angle_beta   90.00
_cell.angle_gamma   90.00
#
_symmetry.space_group_name_H-M   'P 1'
#
loop_
_entity.id
_entity.type
_entity.pdbx_description
1 polymer ?
#
loop_
_entity_poly.entity_id
_entity_poly.type
_entity_poly.pdbx_seq_one_letter_code
_entity_poly.pdbx_strand_id
1 'polypeptide(L)'
;MAKALSMLVMPTIIVTLFCVSWVFEKYDLFDKESANNRLVDEIDEIRVAEAKDKIVIYCPYSWNILLRLDAEPSRWEGIELESRRIFKPSVKAAGSYLKIGMAEYNTDVLIIGQS
;
A
#
# COMPACT_ATOMS: atom_id res chain seq x y z
N MET A 1 -2.76 15.27 -33.79
CA MET A 1 -3.06 15.11 -32.34
C MET A 1 -2.85 13.69 -31.80
N ALA A 2 -3.04 12.61 -32.59
CA ALA A 2 -2.88 11.23 -32.08
C ALA A 2 -1.45 10.80 -31.65
N LYS A 3 -0.39 11.46 -32.16
CA LYS A 3 1.02 11.10 -31.87
C LYS A 3 1.55 11.58 -30.50
N ALA A 4 0.94 12.62 -29.92
CA ALA A 4 1.35 13.16 -28.62
C ALA A 4 0.78 12.32 -27.46
N LEU A 5 -0.41 11.76 -27.64
CA LEU A 5 -1.06 10.91 -26.63
C LEU A 5 -0.33 9.56 -26.48
N SER A 6 0.19 8.97 -27.57
CA SER A 6 0.92 7.70 -27.49
C SER A 6 2.27 7.82 -26.78
N MET A 7 2.93 8.99 -26.83
CA MET A 7 4.21 9.23 -26.15
C MET A 7 4.07 9.52 -24.65
N LEU A 8 2.91 9.99 -24.17
CA LEU A 8 2.66 10.17 -22.73
C LEU A 8 2.18 8.87 -22.06
N VAL A 9 1.46 8.02 -22.78
CA VAL A 9 0.87 6.79 -22.22
C VAL A 9 1.89 5.66 -22.06
N MET A 10 2.90 5.57 -22.96
CA MET A 10 3.97 4.58 -22.86
C MET A 10 4.87 4.72 -21.60
N PRO A 11 5.38 5.91 -21.23
CA PRO A 11 6.20 6.04 -20.03
C PRO A 11 5.41 5.71 -18.76
N THR A 12 4.15 6.12 -18.65
CA THR A 12 3.32 5.83 -17.46
C THR A 12 3.07 4.33 -17.27
N ILE A 13 2.77 3.59 -18.35
CA ILE A 13 2.55 2.13 -18.27
C ILE A 13 3.84 1.39 -17.89
N ILE A 14 4.97 1.76 -18.50
CA ILE A 14 6.27 1.12 -18.20
C ILE A 14 6.71 1.41 -16.76
N VAL A 15 6.53 2.64 -16.29
CA VAL A 15 6.87 3.05 -14.91
C VAL A 15 6.02 2.30 -13.89
N THR A 16 4.73 2.11 -14.18
CA THR A 16 3.79 1.39 -13.32
C THR A 16 4.14 -0.10 -13.26
N LEU A 17 4.35 -0.75 -14.41
CA LEU A 17 4.75 -2.17 -14.48
C LEU A 17 6.06 -2.43 -13.75
N PHE A 18 7.06 -1.59 -13.97
CA PHE A 18 8.35 -1.70 -13.26
C PHE A 18 8.19 -1.52 -11.76
N CYS A 19 7.35 -0.58 -11.31
CA CYS A 19 7.08 -0.36 -9.90
C CYS A 19 6.40 -1.58 -9.26
N VAL A 20 5.42 -2.17 -9.94
CA VAL A 20 4.72 -3.38 -9.47
C VAL A 20 5.69 -4.54 -9.35
N SER A 21 6.48 -4.85 -10.38
CA SER A 21 7.47 -5.93 -10.33
C SER A 21 8.49 -5.71 -9.21
N TRP A 22 9.02 -4.49 -9.09
CA TRP A 22 9.98 -4.15 -8.05
C TRP A 22 9.42 -4.34 -6.63
N VAL A 23 8.16 -3.94 -6.38
CA VAL A 23 7.51 -4.16 -5.08
C VAL A 23 7.35 -5.66 -4.81
N PHE A 24 6.84 -6.43 -5.77
CA PHE A 24 6.61 -7.86 -5.57
C PHE A 24 7.91 -8.62 -5.30
N GLU A 25 8.99 -8.29 -6.02
CA GLU A 25 10.31 -8.88 -5.84
C GLU A 25 10.94 -8.45 -4.51
N LYS A 26 10.91 -7.16 -4.17
CA LYS A 26 11.54 -6.64 -2.94
C LYS A 26 10.92 -7.20 -1.68
N TYR A 27 9.60 -7.41 -1.67
CA TYR A 27 8.85 -7.81 -0.47
C TYR A 27 8.34 -9.25 -0.52
N ASP A 28 8.67 -10.01 -1.57
CA ASP A 28 8.25 -11.40 -1.73
C ASP A 28 6.72 -11.58 -1.58
N LEU A 29 5.97 -10.88 -2.44
CA LEU A 29 4.49 -10.79 -2.37
C LEU A 29 3.77 -11.74 -3.34
N PHE A 30 4.46 -12.75 -3.84
CA PHE A 30 3.92 -13.67 -4.85
C PHE A 30 2.83 -14.59 -4.29
N ASP A 31 2.93 -14.94 -3.00
CA ASP A 31 1.98 -15.82 -2.30
C ASP A 31 0.97 -15.04 -1.43
N LYS A 32 0.64 -13.80 -1.81
CA LYS A 32 -0.29 -12.97 -1.03
C LYS A 32 -1.74 -13.41 -1.20
N GLU A 33 -2.51 -13.36 -0.11
CA GLU A 33 -3.95 -13.61 -0.11
C GLU A 33 -4.72 -12.34 0.29
N SER A 34 -5.99 -12.24 -0.13
CA SER A 34 -6.85 -11.11 0.25
C SER A 34 -7.16 -11.15 1.74
N ALA A 35 -7.01 -10.01 2.42
CA ALA A 35 -7.26 -9.85 3.85
C ALA A 35 -8.09 -8.58 4.14
N ASN A 36 -8.97 -8.19 3.21
CA ASN A 36 -9.84 -7.02 3.35
C ASN A 36 -10.74 -7.08 4.60
N ASN A 37 -11.04 -8.28 5.12
CA ASN A 37 -11.76 -8.49 6.38
C ASN A 37 -11.02 -7.96 7.63
N ARG A 38 -9.72 -7.63 7.52
CA ARG A 38 -8.95 -6.96 8.58
C ARG A 38 -9.22 -5.46 8.66
N LEU A 39 -9.75 -4.87 7.58
CA LEU A 39 -10.10 -3.46 7.53
C LEU A 39 -11.37 -3.21 8.35
N VAL A 40 -11.32 -2.23 9.24
CA VAL A 40 -12.44 -1.93 10.16
C VAL A 40 -13.52 -1.14 9.44
N ASP A 41 -13.11 -0.15 8.67
CA ASP A 41 -13.99 0.66 7.85
C ASP A 41 -14.00 0.01 6.47
N GLU A 42 -15.13 -0.54 6.04
CA GLU A 42 -15.28 -1.22 4.74
C GLU A 42 -15.24 -0.20 3.57
N ILE A 43 -14.07 0.38 3.34
CA ILE A 43 -13.83 1.34 2.28
C ILE A 43 -13.45 0.57 1.01
N ASP A 44 -14.33 0.64 0.02
CA ASP A 44 -14.30 -0.17 -1.20
C ASP A 44 -13.08 0.05 -2.08
N GLU A 45 -12.27 1.09 -1.88
CA GLU A 45 -11.06 1.35 -2.64
C GLU A 45 -9.78 0.88 -1.95
N ILE A 46 -9.82 0.71 -0.61
CA ILE A 46 -8.67 0.18 0.14
C ILE A 46 -8.58 -1.34 -0.08
N ARG A 47 -7.37 -1.83 -0.35
CA ARG A 47 -7.11 -3.27 -0.49
C ARG A 47 -6.12 -3.70 0.57
N VAL A 48 -6.39 -4.83 1.21
CA VAL A 48 -5.51 -5.41 2.22
C VAL A 48 -5.19 -6.82 1.78
N ALA A 49 -3.92 -7.20 1.88
CA ALA A 49 -3.45 -8.54 1.62
C ALA A 49 -2.50 -8.98 2.73
N GLU A 50 -2.51 -10.28 3.02
CA GLU A 50 -1.53 -10.91 3.91
C GLU A 50 -0.61 -11.80 3.08
N ALA A 51 0.67 -11.77 3.43
CA ALA A 51 1.68 -12.75 3.03
C ALA A 51 2.31 -13.31 4.32
N LYS A 52 3.11 -14.37 4.21
CA LYS A 52 3.64 -15.16 5.33
C LYS A 52 3.98 -14.38 6.62
N ASP A 53 4.71 -13.27 6.49
CA ASP A 53 5.20 -12.41 7.57
C ASP A 53 4.85 -10.93 7.36
N LYS A 54 3.90 -10.63 6.45
CA LYS A 54 3.61 -9.25 6.03
C LYS A 54 2.12 -9.00 5.89
N ILE A 55 1.71 -7.80 6.27
CA ILE A 55 0.46 -7.20 5.81
C ILE A 55 0.77 -6.10 4.81
N VAL A 56 0.03 -6.07 3.71
CA VAL A 56 0.18 -5.09 2.64
C VAL A 56 -1.15 -4.39 2.44
N ILE A 57 -1.14 -3.06 2.48
CA ILE A 57 -2.32 -2.22 2.31
C ILE A 57 -2.07 -1.27 1.15
N TYR A 58 -2.92 -1.35 0.14
CA TYR A 58 -3.00 -0.35 -0.91
C TYR A 58 -4.08 0.67 -0.56
N CYS A 59 -3.73 1.94 -0.57
CA CYS A 59 -4.62 3.06 -0.27
C CYS A 59 -4.48 4.12 -1.37
N PRO A 60 -5.50 4.31 -2.23
CA PRO A 60 -5.41 5.25 -3.35
C PRO A 60 -5.50 6.73 -2.95
N TYR A 61 -5.97 7.01 -1.73
CA TYR A 61 -6.20 8.37 -1.25
C TYR A 61 -5.65 8.54 0.16
N SER A 62 -5.43 9.79 0.57
CA SER A 62 -4.99 10.09 1.93
C SER A 62 -6.13 9.84 2.93
N TRP A 63 -6.15 8.63 3.49
CA TRP A 63 -7.12 8.21 4.50
C TRP A 63 -6.45 7.62 5.74
N ASN A 64 -7.13 7.76 6.89
CA ASN A 64 -6.76 6.97 8.06
C ASN A 64 -7.20 5.53 7.83
N ILE A 65 -6.30 4.59 8.11
CA ILE A 65 -6.60 3.16 7.95
C ILE A 65 -6.70 2.56 9.33
N LEU A 66 -7.83 1.91 9.60
CA LEU A 66 -8.07 1.17 10.83
C LEU A 66 -7.99 -0.34 10.52
N LEU A 67 -7.11 -1.05 11.21
CA LEU A 67 -6.85 -2.47 11.00
C LEU A 67 -6.99 -3.27 12.28
N ARG A 68 -7.63 -4.43 12.22
CA ARG A 68 -7.53 -5.48 13.24
C ARG A 68 -6.39 -6.42 12.86
N LEU A 69 -5.41 -6.59 13.73
CA LEU A 69 -4.33 -7.55 13.55
C LEU A 69 -4.25 -8.47 14.77
N ASP A 70 -3.87 -9.73 14.54
CA ASP A 70 -3.65 -10.69 15.63
C ASP A 70 -2.34 -10.42 16.36
N ALA A 71 -1.35 -9.84 15.66
CA ALA A 71 -0.08 -9.37 16.19
C ALA A 71 0.33 -8.07 15.52
N GLU A 72 0.91 -7.13 16.27
CA GLU A 72 1.41 -5.87 15.70
C GLU A 72 2.75 -6.11 14.97
N PRO A 73 2.87 -5.72 13.69
CA PRO A 73 4.12 -5.81 12.95
C PRO A 73 5.24 -4.99 13.61
N SER A 74 6.44 -5.55 13.67
CA SER A 74 7.62 -4.91 14.27
C SER A 74 8.16 -3.74 13.42
N ARG A 75 7.89 -3.75 12.11
CA ARG A 75 8.32 -2.71 11.18
C ARG A 75 7.19 -2.30 10.24
N TRP A 76 7.13 -1.00 9.97
CA TRP A 76 6.22 -0.43 8.98
C TRP A 76 6.98 0.42 7.95
N GLU A 77 6.62 0.26 6.68
CA GLU A 77 7.19 1.00 5.55
C GLU A 77 6.06 1.42 4.61
N GLY A 78 6.09 2.67 4.16
CA GLY A 78 5.17 3.22 3.17
C GLY A 78 5.91 3.51 1.88
N ILE A 79 5.23 3.33 0.75
CA ILE A 79 5.75 3.59 -0.59
C ILE A 79 4.72 4.44 -1.30
N GLU A 80 5.13 5.65 -1.69
CA GLU A 80 4.37 6.49 -2.59
C GLU A 80 4.63 6.01 -4.03
N LEU A 81 3.59 5.55 -4.72
CA LEU A 81 3.77 4.74 -5.94
C LEU A 81 4.19 5.57 -7.16
N GLU A 82 3.86 6.87 -7.22
CA GLU A 82 4.19 7.71 -8.37
C GLU A 82 5.69 8.03 -8.43
N SER A 83 6.25 8.53 -7.32
CA SER A 83 7.66 8.94 -7.22
C SER A 83 8.55 7.90 -6.54
N ARG A 84 7.97 6.77 -6.11
CA ARG A 84 8.66 5.65 -5.44
C ARG A 84 9.37 6.06 -4.14
N ARG A 85 8.87 7.10 -3.49
CA ARG A 85 9.42 7.57 -2.22
C ARG A 85 9.03 6.58 -1.11
N ILE A 86 10.04 6.16 -0.37
CA ILE A 86 9.86 5.33 0.82
C ILE A 86 9.72 6.26 2.03
N PHE A 87 8.73 6.01 2.87
CA PHE A 87 8.50 6.76 4.10
C PHE A 87 8.14 5.83 5.26
N LYS A 88 8.21 6.34 6.49
CA LYS A 88 7.74 5.64 7.68
C LYS A 88 6.33 6.12 8.01
N PRO A 89 5.29 5.28 7.92
CA PRO A 89 3.94 5.69 8.28
C PRO A 89 3.83 5.88 9.80
N SER A 90 2.93 6.78 10.22
CA SER A 90 2.56 6.91 11.63
C SER A 90 1.60 5.78 11.99
N VAL A 91 2.04 4.82 12.79
CA VAL A 91 1.19 3.73 13.29
C VAL A 91 1.00 3.88 14.79
N LYS A 92 -0.25 3.79 15.25
CA LYS A 92 -0.62 3.92 16.67
C LYS A 92 -1.66 2.88 17.03
N ALA A 93 -1.50 2.22 18.18
CA ALA A 93 -2.57 1.44 18.77
C ALA A 93 -3.76 2.35 19.14
N ALA A 94 -4.96 1.88 18.85
CA ALA A 94 -6.23 2.57 19.08
C ALA A 94 -7.26 1.54 19.61
N GLY A 95 -7.17 1.21 20.89
CA GLY A 95 -8.01 0.17 21.50
C GLY A 95 -7.71 -1.21 20.91
N SER A 96 -8.70 -1.85 20.31
CA SER A 96 -8.57 -3.17 19.67
C SER A 96 -8.10 -3.13 18.21
N TYR A 97 -7.59 -1.98 17.76
CA TYR A 97 -7.21 -1.73 16.37
C TYR A 97 -5.86 -1.02 16.30
N LEU A 98 -5.24 -1.09 15.13
CA LEU A 98 -4.14 -0.22 14.75
C LEU A 98 -4.67 0.87 13.83
N LYS A 99 -4.31 2.11 14.15
CA LYS A 99 -4.53 3.26 13.29
C LYS A 99 -3.25 3.60 12.55
N ILE A 100 -3.29 3.45 11.24
CA ILE A 100 -2.28 3.99 10.34
C ILE A 100 -2.74 5.38 9.91
N GLY A 101 -1.93 6.38 10.22
CA GLY A 101 -2.20 7.76 9.87
C GLY A 101 -2.12 7.98 8.37
N MET A 102 -3.00 8.84 7.87
CA MET A 102 -3.03 9.25 6.48
C MET A 102 -1.66 9.81 6.02
N ALA A 103 -1.33 9.59 4.75
CA ALA A 103 -0.15 10.22 4.13
C ALA A 103 -0.37 11.74 4.00
N GLU A 104 0.69 12.55 4.07
CA GLU A 104 0.60 14.01 3.96
C GLU A 104 0.21 14.50 2.54
N TYR A 105 0.16 13.58 1.58
CA TYR A 105 -0.14 13.85 0.17
C TYR A 105 -1.27 12.92 -0.28
N ASN A 106 -2.14 13.41 -1.17
CA ASN A 106 -3.24 12.62 -1.72
C ASN A 106 -2.79 11.90 -2.99
N THR A 107 -2.19 10.73 -2.82
CA THR A 107 -1.63 9.88 -3.89
C THR A 107 -1.76 8.42 -3.50
N ASP A 108 -1.60 7.52 -4.48
CA ASP A 108 -1.55 6.08 -4.28
C ASP A 108 -0.35 5.69 -3.41
N VAL A 109 -0.65 5.08 -2.27
CA VAL A 109 0.36 4.54 -1.37
C VAL A 109 0.19 3.05 -1.14
N LEU A 110 1.32 2.37 -1.00
CA LEU A 110 1.41 1.01 -0.48
C LEU A 110 2.01 1.07 0.92
N ILE A 111 1.37 0.45 1.89
CA ILE A 111 1.84 0.37 3.27
C ILE A 111 2.09 -1.09 3.61
N ILE A 112 3.27 -1.39 4.14
CA ILE A 112 3.72 -2.74 4.42
C ILE A 112 4.09 -2.82 5.89
N GLY A 113 3.41 -3.69 6.64
CA GLY A 113 3.79 -4.11 7.99
C GLY A 113 4.53 -5.45 7.90
N GLN A 114 5.67 -5.58 8.56
CA GLN A 114 6.46 -6.81 8.66
C GLN A 114 6.59 -7.23 10.13
N SER A 115 6.28 -8.49 10.41
CA SER A 115 6.37 -9.08 11.76
C SER A 115 7.81 -9.36 12.17
#